data_AF-A0A3C1UEE3-F1
#
_entry.id   AF-A0A3C1UEE3-F1
#
_cell.length_a   1.000
_cell.length_b   1.000
_cell.length_c   1.000
_cell.angle_alpha   90.00
_cell.angle_beta   90.00
_cell.angle_gamma   90.00
#
_symmetry.space_group_name_H-M   'P 1'
#
loop_
_entity.id
_entity.type
_entity.pdbx_description
1 polymer ?
#
loop_
_entity_poly.entity_id
_entity_poly.type
_entity_poly.pdbx_seq_one_letter_code
_entity_poly.pdbx_strand_id
1 'polypeptide(L)' 'FTPSWQWSVGAGVGVQYNLSPNWGIYAEPTFNWYIPNGSSIHTIWTEHPFTVTAPFGVRFTW' A
#
# COMPACT_ATOMS: atom_id res chain seq x y z
N PHE A 1 -26.54 15.42 6.19
CA PHE A 1 -25.63 14.76 7.13
C PHE A 1 -24.76 13.79 6.36
N THR A 2 -23.53 14.19 6.00
CA THR A 2 -22.53 13.28 5.45
C THR A 2 -21.91 12.51 6.63
N PRO A 3 -21.93 11.18 6.65
CA PRO A 3 -21.27 10.42 7.71
C PRO A 3 -19.79 10.81 7.74
N SER A 4 -19.29 11.18 8.93
CA SER A 4 -17.94 11.75 9.15
C SER A 4 -16.81 10.71 9.13
N TRP A 5 -17.12 9.47 8.77
CA TRP A 5 -16.17 8.36 8.87
C TRP A 5 -15.64 8.03 7.49
N GLN A 6 -14.34 7.77 7.38
CA GLN A 6 -13.69 7.34 6.14
C GLN A 6 -12.98 6.03 6.46
N TRP A 7 -13.40 4.96 5.79
CA TRP A 7 -12.83 3.64 5.99
C TRP A 7 -11.77 3.37 4.93
N SER A 8 -10.67 2.75 5.32
CA SER A 8 -9.65 2.24 4.40
C SER A 8 -9.29 0.82 4.77
N VAL A 9 -8.97 0.02 3.75
CA VAL A 9 -8.51 -1.35 3.86
C VAL A 9 -7.18 -1.44 3.14
N GLY A 10 -6.15 -1.91 3.83
CA GLY A 10 -4.85 -2.19 3.25
C GLY A 10 -4.60 -3.70 3.19
N ALA A 11 -4.04 -4.16 2.08
CA ALA A 11 -3.53 -5.52 1.92
C ALA A 11 -2.10 -5.43 1.36
N GLY A 12 -1.14 -6.12 1.95
CA GLY A 12 0.25 -6.13 1.49
C GLY A 12 0.81 -7.54 1.45
N VAL A 13 1.72 -7.78 0.51
CA VAL A 13 2.48 -9.02 0.39
C VAL A 13 3.95 -8.65 0.44
N GLY A 14 4.70 -9.25 1.37
CA GLY A 14 6.15 -9.07 1.48
C GLY A 14 6.89 -10.33 1.07
N VAL A 15 7.88 -10.19 0.20
CA VAL A 15 8.84 -11.24 -0.13
C VAL A 15 10.25 -10.75 0.19
N GLN A 16 11.02 -11.59 0.87
CA GLN A 16 12.44 -11.36 1.14
C GLN A 16 13.24 -12.55 0.62
N TYR A 17 14.29 -12.27 -0.13
CA TYR A 17 15.20 -13.25 -0.68
C TYR A 17 16.62 -12.97 -0.22
N ASN A 18 17.19 -13.89 0.55
CA ASN A 18 18.56 -13.79 1.04
C ASN A 18 19.52 -14.41 0.03
N LEU A 19 20.32 -13.57 -0.64
CA LEU A 19 21.30 -13.98 -1.65
C LEU A 19 22.60 -14.48 -0.99
N SER A 20 22.96 -13.91 0.15
CA SER A 20 24.11 -14.33 0.96
C SER A 20 23.86 -13.98 2.43
N PRO A 21 24.65 -14.51 3.38
CA PRO A 21 24.53 -14.15 4.80
C PRO A 21 24.65 -12.63 5.07
N ASN A 22 25.32 -11.92 4.16
CA ASN A 22 25.65 -10.50 4.28
C ASN A 22 24.75 -9.57 3.44
N TRP A 23 23.95 -10.10 2.52
CA TRP A 23 23.03 -9.27 1.75
C TRP A 23 21.81 -10.04 1.24
N GLY A 24 20.66 -9.39 1.32
CA GLY A 24 19.38 -9.89 0.83
C GLY A 24 18.59 -8.77 0.16
N ILE A 25 17.61 -9.16 -0.65
CA ILE A 25 16.67 -8.25 -1.30
C ILE A 25 15.29 -8.45 -0.71
N TYR A 26 14.52 -7.38 -0.62
CA TYR A 26 13.12 -7.44 -0.21
C TYR A 26 12.26 -6.63 -1.16
N ALA A 27 11.03 -7.09 -1.35
CA ALA A 27 10.00 -6.40 -2.09
C ALA A 27 8.69 -6.57 -1.33
N GLU A 28 8.01 -5.46 -1.04
CA GLU A 28 6.77 -5.46 -0.26
C GLU A 28 5.66 -4.70 -0.99
N PRO A 29 5.11 -5.26 -2.09
CA PRO A 29 3.92 -4.70 -2.73
C PRO A 29 2.75 -4.57 -1.74
N THR A 30 2.32 -3.34 -1.52
CA THR A 30 1.20 -2.95 -0.67
C THR A 30 0.12 -2.30 -1.53
N PHE A 31 -1.10 -2.68 -1.24
CA PHE A 31 -2.31 -2.25 -1.92
C PHE A 31 -3.22 -1.62 -0.87
N ASN A 32 -3.53 -0.33 -1.04
CA ASN A 32 -4.46 0.38 -0.16
C ASN A 32 -5.71 0.75 -0.93
N TRP A 33 -6.86 0.35 -0.39
CA TRP A 33 -8.19 0.62 -0.91
C TRP A 33 -8.96 1.55 0.05
N TYR A 34 -9.49 2.64 -0.47
CA TYR A 34 -10.30 3.58 0.30
C TYR A 34 -11.79 3.33 0.02
N ILE A 35 -12.61 3.11 1.05
CA ILE A 35 -14.04 2.82 0.92
C ILE A 35 -14.82 4.16 0.92
N PRO A 36 -15.47 4.54 -0.21
CA PRO A 36 -16.17 5.81 -0.31
C PRO A 36 -17.51 5.78 0.45
N ASN A 37 -17.72 6.74 1.34
CA ASN A 37 -18.89 6.78 2.25
C ASN A 37 -20.09 7.60 1.72
N GLY A 38 -20.31 7.62 0.40
CA GLY A 38 -21.52 8.21 -0.22
C GLY A 38 -21.65 9.74 -0.15
N SER A 39 -20.60 10.47 0.22
CA SER A 39 -20.59 11.95 0.21
C SER A 39 -20.30 12.51 -1.18
N SER A 40 -21.15 13.44 -1.64
CA SER A 40 -21.10 14.21 -2.89
C SER A 40 -19.91 15.20 -2.96
N ILE A 41 -18.68 14.70 -2.86
CA ILE A 41 -17.48 15.51 -3.09
C ILE A 41 -16.72 14.88 -4.26
N HIS A 42 -17.03 15.37 -5.46
CA HIS A 42 -16.24 15.11 -6.67
C HIS A 42 -14.85 15.73 -6.46
N THR A 43 -13.87 14.91 -6.17
CA THR A 43 -12.46 15.27 -6.28
C THR A 43 -11.73 14.01 -6.69
N ILE A 44 -10.92 14.11 -7.75
CA ILE A 44 -9.83 13.28 -8.35
C ILE A 44 -9.62 11.82 -7.83
N TRP A 45 -9.95 11.51 -6.60
CA TRP A 45 -9.89 10.23 -5.89
C TRP A 45 -11.08 9.27 -6.14
N THR A 46 -12.08 9.67 -6.94
CA THR A 46 -13.19 8.78 -7.31
C THR A 46 -12.86 7.86 -8.51
N GLU A 47 -11.80 8.15 -9.27
CA GLU A 47 -11.47 7.40 -10.49
C GLU A 47 -10.44 6.26 -10.29
N HIS A 48 -9.61 6.29 -9.25
CA HIS A 48 -8.66 5.22 -8.94
C HIS A 48 -8.49 4.99 -7.41
N PRO A 49 -9.35 4.20 -6.75
CA PRO A 49 -9.29 3.93 -5.30
C PRO A 49 -8.21 2.89 -4.93
N PHE A 50 -7.12 2.81 -5.70
CA PHE A 50 -6.10 1.77 -5.59
C PHE A 50 -4.71 2.38 -5.55
N THR A 51 -4.22 2.65 -4.34
CA THR A 51 -2.82 3.05 -4.15
C THR A 51 -1.98 1.80 -4.09
N VAL A 52 -1.22 1.55 -5.16
CA VAL A 52 -0.19 0.51 -5.20
C VAL A 52 1.13 1.13 -4.83
N THR A 53 1.69 0.69 -3.71
CA THR A 53 3.03 1.08 -3.29
C THR A 53 3.84 -0.18 -3.14
N ALA A 54 4.90 -0.33 -3.93
CA ALA A 54 5.80 -1.47 -3.83
C ALA A 54 7.21 -0.98 -3.47
N PRO A 55 7.50 -0.72 -2.18
CA PRO A 55 8.88 -0.56 -1.75
C PRO A 55 9.66 -1.84 -2.07
N PHE A 56 10.75 -1.68 -2.79
CA PHE A 56 11.76 -2.71 -3.00
C PHE A 56 13.11 -2.17 -2.56
N GLY A 57 13.93 -3.02 -1.97
CA GLY A 57 15.21 -2.60 -1.43
C GLY A 57 16.18 -3.75 -1.23
N VAL A 58 17.42 -3.36 -0.94
CA VAL A 58 18.51 -4.28 -0.62
C VAL A 58 18.90 -4.05 0.83
N ARG A 59 18.99 -5.12 1.60
CA ARG A 59 19.46 -5.11 2.98
C ARG A 59 20.89 -5.64 3.01
N PHE A 60 21.81 -4.77 3.43
CA PHE A 60 23.20 -5.14 3.69
C PHE A 60 23.38 -5.33 5.20
N THR A 61 23.94 -6.47 5.60
CA THR A 61 24.32 -6.77 6.98
C THR A 61 25.83 -6.99 7.03
N TRP A 62 26.53 -6.13 7.78
CA TRP A 62 27.99 -6.17 7.93
C TRP A 62 28.43 -7.12 9.04
#